data_AF-K0MAP1-F1
#
_entry.id   AF-K0MAP1-F1
#
_cell.length_a   1.000
_cell.length_b   1.000
_cell.length_c   1.000
_cell.angle_alpha   90.00
_cell.angle_beta   90.00
_cell.angle_gamma   90.00
#
_symmetry.space_group_name_H-M   'P 1'
#
loop_
_entity.id
_entity.type
_entity.pdbx_description
1 polymer ?
#
loop_
_entity_poly.entity_id
_entity_poly.type
_entity_poly.pdbx_seq_one_letter_code
_entity_poly.pdbx_strand_id
1 'polypeptide(L)'
;MRPGRAVMPDDSASAQPRAPVARPQGRARAWLALAAGLVVGAVAGWRYGLAHQGPDDAVVLTRQQVAAQEAAMQQREAEARFLRAQLDTADGEIAVERAARAELETQLQSAQSEVGRVRDQLAFYEQLLPPGPAGSVDIRGVAFEREGQGLRYKVLLMRSGRGETPFSGALRFQATGTLKGETVTRDLEPLTVKAEGGGATVPEAGASLLALQFDQYQRSQGLLDLPDGFVPETVTVSVLEDTTVRATRTVKLEF
;
A
#
# COMPACT_ATOMS: atom_id res chain seq x y z
N MET A 1 50.63 -50.94 137.34
CA MET A 1 51.51 -49.82 137.74
C MET A 1 51.45 -48.72 136.68
N ARG A 2 51.82 -47.48 137.05
CA ARG A 2 51.96 -46.26 136.21
C ARG A 2 52.97 -46.44 135.03
N PRO A 3 53.15 -45.46 134.11
CA PRO A 3 52.31 -44.32 133.68
C PRO A 3 52.20 -44.19 132.12
N GLY A 4 51.59 -43.09 131.60
CA GLY A 4 51.77 -42.67 130.20
C GLY A 4 50.78 -41.58 129.75
N ARG A 5 51.25 -40.34 129.51
CA ARG A 5 50.41 -39.14 129.30
C ARG A 5 50.65 -38.50 127.93
N ALA A 6 49.59 -38.35 127.12
CA ALA A 6 49.43 -37.46 125.94
C ALA A 6 50.48 -37.64 124.79
N VAL A 7 50.23 -37.37 123.49
CA VAL A 7 49.60 -36.22 122.80
C VAL A 7 49.12 -36.68 121.39
N MET A 8 48.30 -35.87 120.71
CA MET A 8 48.00 -35.83 119.26
C MET A 8 49.24 -35.87 118.33
N PRO A 9 49.15 -35.93 116.97
CA PRO A 9 47.98 -35.77 116.07
C PRO A 9 47.87 -36.96 115.06
N ASP A 10 47.27 -36.95 113.85
CA ASP A 10 46.49 -35.97 113.04
C ASP A 10 45.64 -36.66 111.93
N ASP A 11 44.92 -35.86 111.15
CA ASP A 11 44.57 -36.00 109.70
C ASP A 11 43.49 -36.99 109.20
N SER A 12 42.94 -36.60 108.04
CA SER A 12 42.31 -37.37 106.96
C SER A 12 40.79 -37.62 106.93
N ALA A 13 40.15 -36.74 106.14
CA ALA A 13 39.14 -37.05 105.11
C ALA A 13 37.70 -37.42 105.56
N SER A 14 36.88 -36.38 105.63
CA SER A 14 35.43 -36.43 105.80
C SER A 14 34.67 -37.01 104.59
N ALA A 15 33.50 -37.60 104.87
CA ALA A 15 32.71 -38.39 103.93
C ALA A 15 31.67 -37.60 103.11
N GLN A 16 31.28 -38.25 102.01
CA GLN A 16 30.13 -38.05 101.11
C GLN A 16 28.95 -37.16 101.60
N PRO A 17 28.39 -36.31 100.71
CA PRO A 17 27.10 -35.67 100.96
C PRO A 17 25.93 -36.64 100.72
N ARG A 18 25.00 -36.73 101.68
CA ARG A 18 23.62 -37.19 101.44
C ARG A 18 22.64 -36.08 101.81
N ALA A 19 21.65 -35.88 100.95
CA ALA A 19 20.74 -34.74 100.99
C ALA A 19 19.64 -34.86 102.08
N PRO A 20 19.20 -33.74 102.67
CA PRO A 20 17.93 -33.65 103.39
C PRO A 20 16.80 -33.05 102.51
N VAL A 21 15.60 -33.64 102.60
CA VAL A 21 14.39 -33.17 101.91
C VAL A 21 13.67 -32.11 102.75
N ALA A 22 13.41 -30.93 102.19
CA ALA A 22 12.67 -29.84 102.85
C ALA A 22 11.22 -29.70 102.31
N ARG A 23 10.27 -29.44 103.21
CA ARG A 23 8.82 -29.36 102.91
C ARG A 23 8.45 -28.01 102.26
N PRO A 24 7.67 -27.96 101.15
CA PRO A 24 7.54 -26.76 100.34
C PRO A 24 6.26 -25.93 100.58
N GLN A 25 6.18 -25.16 101.67
CA GLN A 25 5.04 -24.24 101.89
C GLN A 25 5.02 -23.04 100.92
N GLY A 26 6.14 -22.67 100.30
CA GLY A 26 6.20 -21.63 99.27
C GLY A 26 5.54 -22.02 97.93
N ARG A 27 5.48 -23.32 97.60
CA ARG A 27 4.93 -23.78 96.31
C ARG A 27 3.43 -23.52 96.19
N ALA A 28 2.65 -23.68 97.25
CA ALA A 28 1.21 -23.43 97.21
C ALA A 28 0.87 -21.96 96.87
N ARG A 29 1.62 -20.99 97.43
CA ARG A 29 1.49 -19.57 97.09
C ARG A 29 1.93 -19.28 95.65
N ALA A 30 2.99 -19.93 95.17
CA ALA A 30 3.42 -19.81 93.78
C ALA A 30 2.35 -20.34 92.81
N TRP A 31 1.76 -21.51 93.09
CA TRP A 31 0.66 -22.08 92.29
C TRP A 31 -0.60 -21.21 92.29
N LEU A 32 -0.97 -20.61 93.44
CA LEU A 32 -2.08 -19.68 93.52
C LEU A 32 -1.83 -18.39 92.71
N ALA A 33 -0.61 -17.83 92.77
CA ALA A 33 -0.23 -16.68 91.95
C ALA A 33 -0.25 -17.01 90.45
N LEU A 34 0.22 -18.20 90.06
CA LEU A 34 0.18 -18.70 88.69
C LEU A 34 -1.26 -18.86 88.20
N ALA A 35 -2.13 -19.48 89.01
CA ALA A 35 -3.55 -19.65 88.70
C ALA A 35 -4.28 -18.31 88.57
N ALA A 36 -4.01 -17.35 89.48
CA ALA A 36 -4.57 -16.00 89.40
C ALA A 36 -4.11 -15.27 88.13
N GLY A 37 -2.81 -15.35 87.78
CA GLY A 37 -2.29 -14.79 86.54
C GLY A 37 -2.92 -15.41 85.29
N LEU A 38 -3.16 -16.73 85.31
CA LEU A 38 -3.80 -17.45 84.21
C LEU A 38 -5.28 -17.07 84.06
N VAL A 39 -6.02 -16.91 85.17
CA VAL A 39 -7.41 -16.41 85.16
C VAL A 39 -7.47 -14.96 84.67
N VAL A 40 -6.60 -14.07 85.14
CA VAL A 40 -6.54 -12.68 84.66
C VAL A 40 -6.16 -12.63 83.18
N GLY A 41 -5.20 -13.45 82.73
CA GLY A 41 -4.84 -13.58 81.32
C GLY A 41 -5.98 -14.11 80.45
N ALA A 42 -6.75 -15.09 80.95
CA ALA A 42 -7.92 -15.62 80.26
C ALA A 42 -9.07 -14.60 80.18
N VAL A 43 -9.35 -13.87 81.26
CA VAL A 43 -10.38 -12.81 81.27
C VAL A 43 -9.96 -11.61 80.40
N ALA A 44 -8.69 -11.21 80.45
CA ALA A 44 -8.15 -10.17 79.59
C ALA A 44 -8.17 -10.60 78.10
N GLY A 45 -7.73 -11.82 77.80
CA GLY A 45 -7.79 -12.40 76.46
C GLY A 45 -9.21 -12.58 75.94
N TRP A 46 -10.18 -12.95 76.80
CA TRP A 46 -11.58 -13.06 76.43
C TRP A 46 -12.24 -11.69 76.23
N ARG A 47 -11.98 -10.69 77.09
CA ARG A 47 -12.41 -9.30 76.87
C ARG A 47 -11.78 -8.69 75.63
N TYR A 48 -10.49 -8.91 75.40
CA TYR A 48 -9.78 -8.45 74.21
C TYR A 48 -10.36 -9.13 72.97
N GLY A 49 -10.59 -10.44 73.03
CA GLY A 49 -11.28 -11.21 72.00
C GLY A 49 -12.68 -10.68 71.69
N LEU A 50 -13.50 -10.36 72.69
CA LEU A 50 -14.83 -9.76 72.45
C LEU A 50 -14.74 -8.33 71.89
N ALA A 51 -13.78 -7.53 72.37
CA ALA A 51 -13.57 -6.17 71.87
C ALA A 51 -13.06 -6.13 70.41
N HIS A 52 -12.34 -7.17 69.98
CA HIS A 52 -11.84 -7.33 68.60
C HIS A 52 -12.73 -8.28 67.77
N GLN A 53 -13.87 -8.72 68.30
CA GLN A 53 -14.96 -9.38 67.56
C GLN A 53 -16.08 -8.38 67.18
N GLY A 54 -15.78 -7.07 67.20
CA GLY A 54 -16.56 -6.07 66.47
C GLY A 54 -16.50 -6.39 64.96
N PRO A 55 -17.64 -6.43 64.24
CA PRO A 55 -17.68 -6.93 62.87
C PRO A 55 -17.24 -5.87 61.84
N ASP A 56 -15.97 -5.48 61.86
CA ASP A 56 -15.41 -4.42 60.99
C ASP A 56 -14.65 -4.93 59.75
N ASP A 57 -14.54 -6.25 59.53
CA ASP A 57 -13.95 -6.83 58.30
C ASP A 57 -14.83 -7.91 57.65
N ALA A 58 -16.05 -8.09 58.16
CA ALA A 58 -17.15 -8.56 57.33
C ALA A 58 -17.63 -7.36 56.50
N VAL A 59 -16.87 -7.00 55.48
CA VAL A 59 -17.36 -6.15 54.39
C VAL A 59 -18.46 -6.95 53.71
N VAL A 60 -19.67 -6.85 54.25
CA VAL A 60 -20.89 -6.92 53.45
C VAL A 60 -20.73 -5.77 52.46
N LEU A 61 -20.09 -6.07 51.32
CA LEU A 61 -20.22 -5.24 50.13
C LEU A 61 -21.73 -5.15 49.95
N THR A 62 -22.30 -3.99 50.28
CA THR A 62 -23.72 -3.72 50.10
C THR A 62 -24.05 -4.19 48.70
N ARG A 63 -25.15 -4.92 48.45
CA ARG A 63 -25.39 -5.54 47.12
C ARG A 63 -25.23 -4.54 45.95
N GLN A 64 -25.44 -3.26 46.22
CA GLN A 64 -25.10 -2.10 45.39
C GLN A 64 -23.62 -1.95 45.00
N GLN A 65 -22.65 -2.15 45.92
CA GLN A 65 -21.21 -2.12 45.64
C GLN A 65 -20.77 -3.29 44.73
N VAL A 66 -21.26 -4.50 44.99
CA VAL A 66 -21.00 -5.66 44.09
C VAL A 66 -21.57 -5.36 42.70
N ALA A 67 -22.84 -4.95 42.62
CA ALA A 67 -23.49 -4.61 41.36
C ALA A 67 -22.79 -3.43 40.64
N ALA A 68 -22.26 -2.43 41.36
CA ALA A 68 -21.49 -1.34 40.77
C ALA A 68 -20.13 -1.81 40.23
N GLN A 69 -19.47 -2.74 40.92
CA GLN A 69 -18.22 -3.34 40.44
C GLN A 69 -18.45 -4.24 39.23
N GLU A 70 -19.51 -5.05 39.23
CA GLU A 70 -19.94 -5.86 38.09
C GLU A 70 -20.29 -4.97 36.88
N ALA A 71 -21.05 -3.88 37.07
CA ALA A 71 -21.35 -2.92 36.02
C ALA A 71 -20.09 -2.24 35.46
N ALA A 72 -19.13 -1.86 36.33
CA ALA A 72 -17.85 -1.30 35.89
C ALA A 72 -16.99 -2.31 35.12
N MET A 73 -17.03 -3.60 35.48
CA MET A 73 -16.36 -4.66 34.72
C MET A 73 -17.02 -4.89 33.36
N GLN A 74 -18.36 -4.96 33.30
CA GLN A 74 -19.10 -5.08 32.04
C GLN A 74 -18.84 -3.89 31.11
N GLN A 75 -18.77 -2.67 31.65
CA GLN A 75 -18.43 -1.47 30.89
C GLN A 75 -17.01 -1.58 30.31
N ARG A 76 -16.01 -1.95 31.13
CA ARG A 76 -14.62 -2.15 30.65
C ARG A 76 -14.50 -3.25 29.61
N GLU A 77 -15.28 -4.33 29.73
CA GLU A 77 -15.33 -5.38 28.71
C GLU A 77 -16.00 -4.92 27.40
N ALA A 78 -17.01 -4.06 27.48
CA ALA A 78 -17.64 -3.46 26.32
C ALA A 78 -16.69 -2.47 25.61
N GLU A 79 -16.00 -1.62 26.38
CA GLU A 79 -14.93 -0.74 25.89
C GLU A 79 -13.80 -1.56 25.24
N ALA A 80 -13.30 -2.62 25.90
CA ALA A 80 -12.26 -3.48 25.35
C ALA A 80 -12.70 -4.21 24.06
N ARG A 81 -13.97 -4.63 23.96
CA ARG A 81 -14.55 -5.20 22.73
C ARG A 81 -14.65 -4.15 21.62
N PHE A 82 -15.07 -2.93 21.94
CA PHE A 82 -15.16 -1.82 20.99
C PHE A 82 -13.79 -1.34 20.48
N LEU A 83 -12.77 -1.31 21.35
CA LEU A 83 -11.39 -1.02 20.94
C LEU A 83 -10.81 -2.13 20.05
N ARG A 84 -11.06 -3.41 20.37
CA ARG A 84 -10.65 -4.53 19.50
C ARG A 84 -11.29 -4.45 18.12
N ALA A 85 -12.61 -4.22 18.05
CA ALA A 85 -13.29 -4.08 16.76
C ALA A 85 -12.75 -2.93 15.90
N GLN A 86 -12.34 -1.81 16.52
CA GLN A 86 -11.66 -0.72 15.82
C GLN A 86 -10.26 -1.11 15.33
N LEU A 87 -9.48 -1.84 16.14
CA LEU A 87 -8.17 -2.36 15.72
C LEU A 87 -8.31 -3.37 14.58
N ASP A 88 -9.24 -4.32 14.68
CA ASP A 88 -9.52 -5.30 13.62
C ASP A 88 -9.93 -4.61 12.31
N THR A 89 -10.68 -3.50 12.40
CA THR A 89 -11.07 -2.67 11.24
C THR A 89 -9.84 -1.95 10.66
N ALA A 90 -9.02 -1.32 11.49
CA ALA A 90 -7.83 -0.59 11.06
C ALA A 90 -6.75 -1.53 10.46
N ASP A 91 -6.56 -2.72 11.02
CA ASP A 91 -5.69 -3.76 10.46
C ASP A 91 -6.22 -4.25 9.10
N GLY A 92 -7.54 -4.34 8.94
CA GLY A 92 -8.20 -4.59 7.66
C GLY A 92 -7.92 -3.50 6.62
N GLU A 93 -8.08 -2.23 6.99
CA GLU A 93 -7.75 -1.08 6.12
C GLU A 93 -6.27 -1.07 5.71
N ILE A 94 -5.37 -1.29 6.67
CA ILE A 94 -3.91 -1.38 6.42
C ILE A 94 -3.58 -2.57 5.50
N ALA A 95 -4.26 -3.71 5.63
CA ALA A 95 -4.07 -4.85 4.75
C ALA A 95 -4.53 -4.55 3.31
N VAL A 96 -5.68 -3.89 3.15
CA VAL A 96 -6.19 -3.43 1.84
C VAL A 96 -5.25 -2.41 1.21
N GLU A 97 -4.77 -1.41 1.97
CA GLU A 97 -3.80 -0.44 1.48
C GLU A 97 -2.50 -1.10 1.01
N ARG A 98 -1.96 -2.06 1.78
CA ARG A 98 -0.73 -2.79 1.40
C ARG A 98 -0.92 -3.59 0.13
N ALA A 99 -2.07 -4.27 -0.03
CA ALA A 99 -2.40 -4.99 -1.26
C ALA A 99 -2.51 -4.04 -2.47
N ALA A 100 -3.20 -2.90 -2.31
CA ALA A 100 -3.33 -1.89 -3.36
C ALA A 100 -1.97 -1.28 -3.76
N ARG A 101 -1.07 -1.03 -2.79
CA ARG A 101 0.30 -0.54 -3.07
C ARG A 101 1.13 -1.58 -3.84
N ALA A 102 1.10 -2.85 -3.44
CA ALA A 102 1.83 -3.92 -4.12
C ALA A 102 1.31 -4.15 -5.56
N GLU A 103 0.00 -4.03 -5.78
CA GLU A 103 -0.60 -4.07 -7.11
C GLU A 103 -0.14 -2.88 -7.98
N LEU A 104 -0.15 -1.65 -7.44
CA LEU A 104 0.36 -0.47 -8.13
C LEU A 104 1.85 -0.57 -8.47
N GLU A 105 2.68 -1.11 -7.58
CA GLU A 105 4.09 -1.39 -7.85
C GLU A 105 4.27 -2.40 -8.98
N THR A 106 3.46 -3.46 -9.00
CA THR A 106 3.46 -4.48 -10.07
C THR A 106 3.03 -3.89 -11.41
N GLN A 107 1.97 -3.07 -11.43
CA GLN A 107 1.52 -2.36 -12.63
C GLN A 107 2.56 -1.37 -13.16
N LEU A 108 3.25 -0.63 -12.27
CA LEU A 108 4.34 0.27 -12.64
C LEU A 108 5.52 -0.48 -13.25
N GLN A 109 5.94 -1.61 -12.68
CA GLN A 109 7.02 -2.44 -13.24
C GLN A 109 6.62 -3.02 -14.61
N SER A 110 5.37 -3.50 -14.73
CA SER A 110 4.82 -3.99 -16.01
C SER A 110 4.86 -2.89 -17.07
N ALA A 111 4.32 -1.70 -16.78
CA ALA A 111 4.31 -0.56 -17.69
C ALA A 111 5.72 -0.08 -18.06
N GLN A 112 6.67 -0.07 -17.12
CA GLN A 112 8.08 0.27 -17.40
C GLN A 112 8.75 -0.76 -18.32
N SER A 113 8.53 -2.05 -18.09
CA SER A 113 9.09 -3.10 -18.94
C SER A 113 8.49 -3.08 -20.36
N GLU A 114 7.20 -2.80 -20.49
CA GLU A 114 6.51 -2.62 -21.77
C GLU A 114 7.03 -1.39 -22.54
N VAL A 115 7.24 -0.26 -21.86
CA VAL A 115 7.87 0.94 -22.45
C VAL A 115 9.31 0.66 -22.90
N GLY A 116 10.08 -0.10 -22.13
CA GLY A 116 11.42 -0.58 -22.53
C GLY A 116 11.34 -1.42 -23.80
N ARG A 117 10.52 -2.48 -23.78
CA ARG A 117 10.30 -3.39 -24.91
C ARG A 117 9.89 -2.67 -26.20
N VAL A 118 8.99 -1.68 -26.11
CA VAL A 118 8.56 -0.88 -27.27
C VAL A 118 9.67 0.04 -27.79
N ARG A 119 10.49 0.62 -26.90
CA ARG A 119 11.66 1.43 -27.29
C ARG A 119 12.75 0.58 -27.95
N ASP A 120 13.04 -0.60 -27.42
CA ASP A 120 14.02 -1.53 -27.98
C ASP A 120 13.58 -2.03 -29.36
N GLN A 121 12.28 -2.31 -29.53
CA GLN A 121 11.70 -2.62 -30.85
C GLN A 121 11.83 -1.44 -31.82
N LEU A 122 11.56 -0.21 -31.38
CA LEU A 122 11.73 0.98 -32.22
C LEU A 122 13.19 1.17 -32.64
N ALA A 123 14.14 1.05 -31.70
CA ALA A 123 15.57 1.14 -31.98
C ALA A 123 16.04 0.04 -32.96
N PHE A 124 15.51 -1.17 -32.84
CA PHE A 124 15.76 -2.26 -33.79
C PHE A 124 15.22 -1.92 -35.20
N TYR A 125 14.02 -1.37 -35.32
CA TYR A 125 13.49 -0.90 -36.61
C TYR A 125 14.29 0.28 -37.18
N GLU A 126 14.74 1.22 -36.35
CA GLU A 126 15.63 2.31 -36.77
C GLU A 126 17.00 1.80 -37.23
N GLN A 127 17.53 0.72 -36.63
CA GLN A 127 18.79 0.09 -37.06
C GLN A 127 18.65 -0.71 -38.37
N LEU A 128 17.47 -1.26 -38.66
CA LEU A 128 17.17 -1.94 -39.93
C LEU A 128 16.90 -0.98 -41.10
N LEU A 129 16.53 0.26 -40.81
CA LEU A 129 16.34 1.30 -41.82
C LEU A 129 17.66 2.04 -42.06
N PRO A 130 18.18 2.09 -43.31
CA PRO A 130 19.33 2.94 -43.59
C PRO A 130 18.96 4.40 -43.26
N PRO A 131 19.81 5.16 -42.56
CA PRO A 131 19.49 6.53 -42.18
C PRO A 131 19.21 7.34 -43.45
N GLY A 132 17.97 7.84 -43.56
CA GLY A 132 17.56 8.64 -44.69
C GLY A 132 18.47 9.88 -44.84
N PRO A 133 18.74 10.34 -46.07
CA PRO A 133 19.59 11.49 -46.29
C PRO A 133 19.08 12.71 -45.51
N ALA A 134 20.00 13.56 -45.04
CA ALA A 134 19.66 14.76 -44.27
C ALA A 134 18.63 15.61 -45.02
N GLY A 135 17.58 16.04 -44.32
CA GLY A 135 16.39 16.66 -44.95
C GLY A 135 15.27 15.66 -45.30
N SER A 136 15.38 14.39 -44.91
CA SER A 136 14.32 13.38 -45.10
C SER A 136 13.03 13.78 -44.38
N VAL A 137 11.89 13.54 -45.04
CA VAL A 137 10.55 13.76 -44.48
C VAL A 137 10.02 12.45 -43.92
N ASP A 138 9.30 12.54 -42.80
CA ASP A 138 8.71 11.44 -42.06
C ASP A 138 7.29 11.79 -41.61
N ILE A 139 6.42 10.78 -41.49
CA ILE A 139 5.01 10.91 -41.09
C ILE A 139 4.89 10.51 -39.61
N ARG A 140 5.14 11.48 -38.72
CA ARG A 140 5.15 11.30 -37.26
C ARG A 140 3.83 10.78 -36.71
N GLY A 141 2.71 11.24 -37.23
CA GLY A 141 1.37 10.83 -36.81
C GLY A 141 0.34 10.88 -37.92
N VAL A 142 -0.56 9.91 -37.93
CA VAL A 142 -1.74 9.84 -38.80
C VAL A 142 -2.91 9.38 -37.94
N ALA A 143 -4.03 10.09 -38.01
CA ALA A 143 -5.31 9.67 -37.43
C ALA A 143 -6.43 9.90 -38.44
N PHE A 144 -7.42 9.01 -38.40
CA PHE A 144 -8.59 9.03 -39.27
C PHE A 144 -9.86 8.88 -38.44
N GLU A 145 -10.89 9.66 -38.74
CA GLU A 145 -12.17 9.72 -38.04
C GLU A 145 -13.30 9.71 -39.10
N ARG A 146 -14.29 8.83 -38.99
CA ARG A 146 -15.44 8.84 -39.92
C ARG A 146 -16.29 10.09 -39.67
N GLU A 147 -16.58 10.86 -40.72
CA GLU A 147 -17.39 12.08 -40.63
C GLU A 147 -18.48 12.04 -41.73
N GLY A 148 -19.65 11.50 -41.35
CA GLY A 148 -20.77 11.33 -42.27
C GLY A 148 -20.40 10.40 -43.44
N GLN A 149 -20.44 10.95 -44.66
CA GLN A 149 -20.05 10.23 -45.87
C GLN A 149 -18.53 10.26 -46.13
N GLY A 150 -17.80 11.21 -45.56
CA GLY A 150 -16.35 11.35 -45.74
C GLY A 150 -15.51 10.77 -44.58
N LEU A 151 -14.19 10.91 -44.72
CA LEU A 151 -13.20 10.51 -43.72
C LEU A 151 -12.34 11.70 -43.33
N ARG A 152 -12.49 12.19 -42.10
CA ARG A 152 -11.66 13.25 -41.56
C ARG A 152 -10.27 12.69 -41.28
N TYR A 153 -9.23 13.40 -41.71
CA TYR A 153 -7.84 13.03 -41.49
C TYR A 153 -7.11 14.09 -40.65
N LYS A 154 -6.11 13.65 -39.89
CA LYS A 154 -5.13 14.49 -39.19
C LYS A 154 -3.75 13.86 -39.39
N VAL A 155 -2.88 14.55 -40.12
CA VAL A 155 -1.52 14.12 -40.43
C VAL A 155 -0.52 15.13 -39.87
N LEU A 156 0.49 14.62 -39.18
CA LEU A 156 1.65 15.39 -38.69
C LEU A 156 2.90 14.93 -39.42
N LEU A 157 3.47 15.85 -40.20
CA LEU A 157 4.72 15.67 -40.93
C LEU A 157 5.88 16.32 -40.17
N MET A 158 7.05 15.71 -40.28
CA MET A 158 8.29 16.26 -39.75
C MET A 158 9.41 16.03 -40.75
N ARG A 159 10.34 16.98 -40.85
CA ARG A 159 11.58 16.85 -41.61
C ARG A 159 12.77 16.72 -40.66
N SER A 160 13.67 15.80 -40.95
CA SER A 160 14.89 15.59 -40.16
C SER A 160 16.01 16.54 -40.60
N GLY A 161 16.70 17.12 -39.62
CA GLY A 161 17.78 18.08 -39.88
C GLY A 161 17.30 19.49 -40.26
N ARG A 162 18.25 20.41 -40.39
CA ARG A 162 18.01 21.83 -40.69
C ARG A 162 18.29 22.09 -42.17
N GLY A 163 17.24 22.02 -43.00
CA GLY A 163 17.33 22.40 -44.41
C GLY A 163 17.28 23.92 -44.60
N GLU A 164 17.97 24.44 -45.63
CA GLU A 164 17.94 25.87 -45.97
C GLU A 164 16.72 26.26 -46.83
N THR A 165 16.14 25.31 -47.54
CA THR A 165 14.91 25.47 -48.34
C THR A 165 13.73 24.77 -47.65
N PRO A 166 12.49 25.30 -47.73
CA PRO A 166 11.31 24.55 -47.33
C PRO A 166 11.18 23.29 -48.19
N PHE A 167 10.73 22.18 -47.57
CA PHE A 167 10.28 21.01 -48.33
C PHE A 167 9.06 21.40 -49.17
N SER A 168 9.02 20.97 -50.43
CA SER A 168 7.89 21.16 -51.35
C SER A 168 7.51 19.81 -51.94
N GLY A 169 6.25 19.41 -51.80
CA GLY A 169 5.80 18.09 -52.23
C GLY A 169 4.29 17.96 -52.21
N ALA A 170 3.80 16.72 -52.21
CA ALA A 170 2.38 16.41 -52.14
C ALA A 170 2.06 15.26 -51.19
N LEU A 171 0.92 15.34 -50.51
CA LEU A 171 0.27 14.20 -49.86
C LEU A 171 -0.63 13.49 -50.87
N ARG A 172 -0.58 12.16 -50.86
CA ARG A 172 -1.56 11.28 -51.52
C ARG A 172 -2.15 10.33 -50.49
N PHE A 173 -3.47 10.19 -50.52
CA PHE A 173 -4.23 9.27 -49.69
C PHE A 173 -4.77 8.14 -50.57
N GLN A 174 -4.51 6.90 -50.16
CA GLN A 174 -4.99 5.71 -50.87
C GLN A 174 -5.63 4.77 -49.87
N ALA A 175 -6.89 4.41 -50.09
CA ALA A 175 -7.65 3.52 -49.24
C ALA A 175 -7.86 2.17 -49.91
N THR A 176 -7.70 1.09 -49.15
CA THR A 176 -8.08 -0.26 -49.57
C THR A 176 -9.22 -0.73 -48.66
N GLY A 177 -10.26 -1.27 -49.27
CA GLY A 177 -11.46 -1.71 -48.57
C GLY A 177 -12.41 -2.43 -49.51
N THR A 178 -13.62 -2.71 -49.04
CA THR A 178 -14.63 -3.46 -49.79
C THR A 178 -15.61 -2.54 -50.50
N LEU A 179 -15.81 -2.77 -51.81
CA LEU A 179 -16.81 -2.11 -52.66
C LEU A 179 -17.69 -3.19 -53.30
N LYS A 180 -18.99 -3.20 -52.99
CA LYS A 180 -19.96 -4.19 -53.53
C LYS A 180 -19.56 -5.67 -53.34
N GLY A 181 -18.73 -5.96 -52.34
CA GLY A 181 -18.24 -7.31 -52.02
C GLY A 181 -16.85 -7.65 -52.57
N GLU A 182 -16.24 -6.79 -53.39
CA GLU A 182 -14.87 -6.96 -53.89
C GLU A 182 -13.90 -6.03 -53.14
N THR A 183 -12.70 -6.50 -52.83
CA THR A 183 -11.64 -5.64 -52.27
C THR A 183 -11.05 -4.76 -53.37
N VAL A 184 -11.20 -3.45 -53.23
CA VAL A 184 -10.75 -2.45 -54.21
C VAL A 184 -9.87 -1.42 -53.50
N THR A 185 -8.78 -1.02 -54.14
CA THR A 185 -7.95 0.11 -53.74
C THR A 185 -8.36 1.35 -54.54
N ARG A 186 -8.57 2.48 -53.87
CA ARG A 186 -8.94 3.77 -54.46
C ARG A 186 -8.10 4.89 -53.86
N ASP A 187 -7.66 5.82 -54.69
CA ASP A 187 -7.11 7.08 -54.22
C ASP A 187 -8.28 7.94 -53.70
N LEU A 188 -8.09 8.60 -52.55
CA LEU A 188 -9.11 9.43 -51.91
C LEU A 188 -8.87 10.89 -52.23
N GLU A 189 -9.91 11.58 -52.69
CA GLU A 189 -9.86 13.00 -53.01
C GLU A 189 -10.12 13.87 -51.77
N PRO A 190 -9.32 14.92 -51.50
CA PRO A 190 -9.54 15.82 -50.38
C PRO A 190 -10.65 16.85 -50.69
N LEU A 191 -11.80 16.73 -50.01
CA LEU A 191 -12.94 17.67 -50.10
C LEU A 191 -12.62 19.03 -49.48
N THR A 192 -11.97 19.02 -48.31
CA THR A 192 -11.55 20.23 -47.60
C THR A 192 -10.21 20.00 -46.94
N VAL A 193 -9.35 21.02 -46.96
CA VAL A 193 -8.04 20.99 -46.31
C VAL A 193 -7.86 22.23 -45.47
N LYS A 194 -7.28 22.05 -44.30
CA LYS A 194 -6.81 23.10 -43.41
C LYS A 194 -5.38 22.77 -42.98
N ALA A 195 -4.43 23.48 -43.57
CA ALA A 195 -3.04 23.47 -43.11
C ALA A 195 -2.90 24.42 -41.91
N GLU A 196 -2.03 24.08 -40.94
CA GLU A 196 -1.62 25.07 -39.92
C GLU A 196 -0.98 26.29 -40.60
N GLY A 197 -1.45 27.48 -40.25
CA GLY A 197 -1.08 28.76 -40.90
C GLY A 197 -1.99 29.21 -42.05
N GLY A 198 -2.82 28.31 -42.61
CA GLY A 198 -3.73 28.60 -43.72
C GLY A 198 -5.21 28.66 -43.33
N GLY A 199 -6.01 29.33 -44.17
CA GLY A 199 -7.47 29.17 -44.18
C GLY A 199 -7.88 27.76 -44.60
N ALA A 200 -9.15 27.40 -44.40
CA ALA A 200 -9.68 26.18 -45.01
C ALA A 200 -9.80 26.39 -46.53
N THR A 201 -9.08 25.60 -47.32
CA THR A 201 -9.13 25.61 -48.78
C THR A 201 -9.87 24.38 -49.28
N VAL A 202 -10.61 24.55 -50.37
CA VAL A 202 -11.15 23.45 -51.18
C VAL A 202 -10.13 23.21 -52.30
N PRO A 203 -9.49 22.04 -52.37
CA PRO A 203 -8.62 21.66 -53.48
C PRO A 203 -9.38 21.68 -54.82
N GLU A 204 -8.67 21.74 -55.96
CA GLU A 204 -9.35 21.58 -57.26
C GLU A 204 -9.99 20.18 -57.35
N ALA A 205 -11.22 20.12 -57.87
CA ALA A 205 -11.96 18.86 -58.01
C ALA A 205 -11.20 17.90 -58.93
N GLY A 206 -10.98 16.66 -58.49
CA GLY A 206 -10.12 15.68 -59.17
C GLY A 206 -8.63 15.70 -58.77
N ALA A 207 -8.20 16.58 -57.86
CA ALA A 207 -6.82 16.62 -57.39
C ALA A 207 -6.56 15.61 -56.24
N SER A 208 -6.23 14.35 -56.58
CA SER A 208 -5.83 13.32 -55.59
C SER A 208 -4.47 13.59 -54.90
N LEU A 209 -3.78 14.66 -55.30
CA LEU A 209 -2.50 15.12 -54.75
C LEU A 209 -2.70 16.47 -54.05
N LEU A 210 -2.44 16.50 -52.74
CA LEU A 210 -2.51 17.70 -51.93
C LEU A 210 -1.13 18.33 -51.78
N ALA A 211 -0.89 19.47 -52.42
CA ALA A 211 0.36 20.22 -52.28
C ALA A 211 0.68 20.58 -50.82
N LEU A 212 1.96 20.47 -50.46
CA LEU A 212 2.52 20.79 -49.15
C LEU A 212 3.80 21.62 -49.30
N GLN A 213 3.96 22.61 -48.44
CA GLN A 213 5.23 23.32 -48.27
C GLN A 213 5.50 23.59 -46.78
N PHE A 214 6.67 23.18 -46.27
CA PHE A 214 7.04 23.39 -44.85
C PHE A 214 8.54 23.24 -44.57
N ASP A 215 9.05 23.94 -43.55
CA ASP A 215 10.47 23.90 -43.18
C ASP A 215 10.84 22.68 -42.33
N GLN A 216 10.14 22.49 -41.22
CA GLN A 216 10.43 21.45 -40.21
C GLN A 216 9.21 20.61 -39.82
N TYR A 217 8.06 21.24 -39.59
CA TYR A 217 6.82 20.58 -39.16
C TYR A 217 5.64 21.10 -39.98
N GLN A 218 4.72 20.21 -40.32
CA GLN A 218 3.43 20.59 -40.90
C GLN A 218 2.32 19.73 -40.33
N ARG A 219 1.24 20.37 -39.90
CA ARG A 219 -0.03 19.71 -39.67
C ARG A 219 -0.94 19.92 -40.85
N SER A 220 -1.42 18.83 -41.44
CA SER A 220 -2.46 18.83 -42.47
C SER A 220 -3.66 18.09 -41.92
N GLN A 221 -4.82 18.72 -41.94
CA GLN A 221 -6.08 18.12 -41.52
C GLN A 221 -7.17 18.49 -42.51
N GLY A 222 -8.19 17.66 -42.64
CA GLY A 222 -9.21 17.88 -43.65
C GLY A 222 -10.23 16.75 -43.70
N LEU A 223 -11.09 16.80 -44.71
CA LEU A 223 -12.07 15.76 -45.02
C LEU A 223 -11.72 15.15 -46.37
N LEU A 224 -11.61 13.83 -46.44
CA LEU A 224 -11.51 13.06 -47.68
C LEU A 224 -12.89 12.61 -48.13
N ASP A 225 -13.15 12.65 -49.43
CA ASP A 225 -14.32 12.03 -50.04
C ASP A 225 -14.20 10.50 -50.00
N LEU A 226 -15.33 9.81 -49.88
CA LEU A 226 -15.37 8.36 -50.04
C LEU A 226 -16.47 7.94 -51.01
N PRO A 227 -16.15 7.12 -52.04
CA PRO A 227 -17.12 6.65 -53.01
C PRO A 227 -18.32 5.93 -52.36
N ASP A 228 -19.50 6.11 -52.95
CA ASP A 228 -20.73 5.47 -52.50
C ASP A 228 -20.59 3.95 -52.39
N GLY A 229 -20.85 3.41 -51.19
CA GLY A 229 -20.77 1.99 -50.88
C GLY A 229 -19.35 1.44 -50.70
N PHE A 230 -18.33 2.29 -50.61
CA PHE A 230 -16.97 1.91 -50.25
C PHE A 230 -16.76 1.87 -48.73
N VAL A 231 -16.39 0.70 -48.20
CA VAL A 231 -16.05 0.50 -46.79
C VAL A 231 -14.53 0.38 -46.66
N PRO A 232 -13.82 1.45 -46.22
CA PRO A 232 -12.36 1.42 -46.13
C PRO A 232 -11.90 0.59 -44.93
N GLU A 233 -10.98 -0.35 -45.15
CA GLU A 233 -10.39 -1.19 -44.11
C GLU A 233 -9.00 -0.69 -43.70
N THR A 234 -8.25 -0.14 -44.66
CA THR A 234 -6.92 0.44 -44.45
C THR A 234 -6.74 1.69 -45.29
N VAL A 235 -5.98 2.66 -44.78
CA VAL A 235 -5.59 3.87 -45.53
C VAL A 235 -4.08 4.05 -45.45
N THR A 236 -3.47 4.17 -46.62
CA THR A 236 -2.06 4.46 -46.84
C THR A 236 -1.91 5.93 -47.19
N VAL A 237 -1.17 6.65 -46.34
CA VAL A 237 -0.73 8.03 -46.58
C VAL A 237 0.66 7.98 -47.17
N SER A 238 0.87 8.61 -48.32
CA SER A 238 2.20 8.74 -48.94
C SER A 238 2.55 10.21 -49.16
N VAL A 239 3.79 10.57 -48.88
CA VAL A 239 4.37 11.89 -49.15
C VAL A 239 5.28 11.76 -50.35
N LEU A 240 5.01 12.56 -51.39
CA LEU A 240 5.77 12.60 -52.62
C LEU A 240 6.55 13.92 -52.70
N GLU A 241 7.77 13.86 -53.22
CA GLU A 241 8.52 15.02 -53.72
C GLU A 241 8.70 14.82 -55.22
N ASP A 242 8.10 15.72 -56.01
CA ASP A 242 7.82 15.58 -57.44
C ASP A 242 7.07 14.28 -57.79
N THR A 243 7.82 13.18 -57.95
CA THR A 243 7.30 11.83 -58.25
C THR A 243 7.88 10.75 -57.32
N THR A 244 8.84 11.11 -56.46
CA THR A 244 9.51 10.16 -55.55
C THR A 244 8.78 10.10 -54.23
N VAL A 245 8.35 8.91 -53.81
CA VAL A 245 7.78 8.69 -52.48
C VAL A 245 8.89 8.84 -51.43
N ARG A 246 8.78 9.88 -50.58
CA ARG A 246 9.72 10.16 -49.49
C ARG A 246 9.35 9.47 -48.18
N ALA A 247 8.05 9.33 -47.91
CA ALA A 247 7.55 8.59 -46.75
C ALA A 247 6.20 7.95 -47.07
N THR A 248 5.89 6.83 -46.43
CA THR A 248 4.59 6.17 -46.51
C THR A 248 4.23 5.58 -45.16
N ARG A 249 2.95 5.68 -44.78
CA ARG A 249 2.40 5.10 -43.55
C ARG A 249 1.00 4.57 -43.77
N THR A 250 0.81 3.28 -43.51
CA THR A 250 -0.50 2.61 -43.57
C THR A 250 -1.10 2.53 -42.17
N VAL A 251 -2.40 2.81 -42.08
CA VAL A 251 -3.21 2.74 -40.86
C VAL A 251 -4.42 1.86 -41.14
N LYS A 252 -4.66 0.85 -40.30
CA LYS A 252 -5.91 0.09 -40.31
C LYS A 252 -7.00 0.97 -39.68
N LEU A 253 -8.17 1.03 -40.33
CA LEU A 253 -9.34 1.69 -39.78
C LEU A 253 -10.15 0.68 -38.96
N GLU A 254 -10.63 1.11 -37.80
CA GLU A 254 -11.57 0.35 -36.98
C GLU A 254 -12.77 1.25 -36.70
N PHE A 255 -13.94 0.84 -37.19
CA PHE A 255 -15.22 1.53 -37.13
C PHE A 255 -16.31 0.57 -36.64
#